data_AF-A0A6B0YM22-F1
#
_entry.id   AF-A0A6B0YM22-F1
#
_cell.length_a   1.000
_cell.length_b   1.000
_cell.length_c   1.000
_cell.angle_alpha   90.00
_cell.angle_beta   90.00
_cell.angle_gamma   90.00
#
_symmetry.space_group_name_H-M   'P 1'
#
loop_
_entity.id
_entity.type
_entity.pdbx_description
1 polymer ?
#
loop_
_entity_poly.entity_id
_entity_poly.type
_entity_poly.pdbx_seq_one_letter_code
_entity_poly.pdbx_strand_id
1 'polypeptide(L)'
;MYVMNLPIMLYDDTCKLCHRFARTVDALASGRLTIVGHYTPEGKRIREEILDDAATEMFWVIDKRGAYGGRAAILPLIRSILTTKGGLGMSHDDAKCSDACSIFLRSYSLITHSKHIPFDAPRRNI
;
A
#
# COMPACT_ATOMS: atom_id res chain seq x y z
N MET A 1 3.27 -5.49 20.11
CA MET A 1 3.07 -4.32 19.22
C MET A 1 4.27 -4.23 18.30
N TYR A 2 4.12 -4.63 17.04
CA TYR A 2 5.18 -4.44 16.05
C TYR A 2 5.24 -2.96 15.70
N VAL A 3 6.44 -2.38 15.66
CA VAL A 3 6.63 -1.01 15.14
C VAL A 3 6.47 -1.10 13.64
N MET A 4 5.29 -0.78 13.13
CA MET A 4 5.10 -0.60 11.68
C MET A 4 5.94 0.61 11.25
N ASN A 5 6.96 0.37 10.42
CA ASN A 5 7.76 1.43 9.81
C ASN A 5 6.93 2.12 8.75
N LEU A 6 6.13 3.10 9.20
CA LEU A 6 5.36 3.99 8.35
C LEU A 6 6.29 4.97 7.62
N PRO A 7 5.96 5.33 6.36
CA PRO A 7 4.78 4.95 5.60
C PRO A 7 4.91 3.56 4.96
N ILE A 8 3.77 2.87 4.82
CA ILE A 8 3.65 1.56 4.16
C ILE A 8 2.85 1.73 2.89
N MET A 9 3.27 1.10 1.81
CA MET A 9 2.46 0.86 0.63
C MET A 9 2.11 -0.62 0.52
N LEU A 10 0.81 -0.90 0.41
CA LEU A 10 0.27 -2.24 0.23
C LEU A 10 -0.19 -2.40 -1.23
N TYR A 11 0.18 -3.49 -1.89
CA TYR A 11 -0.18 -3.71 -3.29
C TYR A 11 -0.53 -5.18 -3.55
N ASP A 12 -1.21 -5.46 -4.67
CA ASP A 12 -1.48 -6.83 -5.11
C ASP A 12 -0.22 -7.45 -5.73
N ASP A 13 0.41 -8.37 -4.99
CA ASP A 13 1.63 -9.08 -5.36
C ASP A 13 1.40 -10.26 -6.33
N THR A 14 0.14 -10.56 -6.66
CA THR A 14 -0.24 -11.52 -7.70
C THR A 14 -0.53 -10.86 -9.05
N CYS A 15 -0.49 -9.53 -9.10
CA CYS A 15 -0.81 -8.73 -10.28
C CYS A 15 0.47 -8.17 -10.95
N LYS A 16 0.74 -8.57 -12.20
CA LYS A 16 1.99 -8.19 -12.93
C LYS A 16 2.21 -6.69 -13.04
N LEU A 17 1.16 -5.93 -13.37
CA LEU A 17 1.28 -4.47 -13.51
C LEU A 17 1.28 -3.77 -12.14
N CYS A 18 0.62 -4.32 -11.12
CA CYS A 18 0.71 -3.83 -9.74
C CYS A 18 2.14 -4.02 -9.20
N HIS A 19 2.76 -5.16 -9.48
CA HIS A 19 4.17 -5.40 -9.17
C HIS A 19 5.11 -4.45 -9.92
N ARG A 20 4.87 -4.18 -11.22
CA ARG A 20 5.65 -3.17 -11.96
C ARG A 20 5.49 -1.76 -11.39
N PHE A 21 4.27 -1.41 -10.98
CA PHE A 21 3.99 -0.15 -10.28
C PHE A 21 4.76 -0.08 -8.95
N ALA A 22 4.68 -1.13 -8.11
CA ALA A 22 5.40 -1.22 -6.85
C ALA A 22 6.92 -1.09 -7.03
N ARG A 23 7.53 -1.78 -7.99
CA ARG A 23 8.96 -1.63 -8.31
C ARG A 23 9.33 -0.21 -8.76
N THR A 24 8.45 0.43 -9.53
CA THR A 24 8.69 1.83 -9.96
C THR A 24 8.67 2.75 -8.75
N VAL A 25 7.69 2.58 -7.86
CA VAL A 25 7.58 3.33 -6.62
C VAL A 25 8.78 3.08 -5.71
N ASP A 26 9.22 1.83 -5.55
CA ASP A 26 10.37 1.46 -4.73
C ASP A 26 11.65 2.15 -5.22
N ALA A 27 11.90 2.11 -6.53
CA ALA A 27 13.03 2.80 -7.15
C ALA A 27 12.99 4.33 -6.89
N LEU A 28 11.81 4.95 -7.05
CA LEU A 28 11.62 6.39 -6.79
C LEU A 28 11.75 6.73 -5.29
N ALA A 29 11.26 5.86 -4.42
CA ALA A 29 11.37 6.01 -2.97
C ALA A 29 12.80 5.78 -2.48
N SER A 30 13.62 5.04 -3.24
CA SER A 30 14.99 4.67 -2.84
C SER A 30 15.03 4.06 -1.44
N GLY A 31 14.11 3.13 -1.15
CA GLY A 31 13.98 2.47 0.15
C GLY A 31 13.31 3.31 1.26
N ARG A 32 12.84 4.54 0.98
CA ARG A 32 12.20 5.40 2.01
C ARG A 32 10.75 5.02 2.33
N LEU A 33 10.20 4.04 1.64
CA LEU A 33 8.82 3.55 1.78
C LEU A 33 8.87 2.05 2.01
N THR A 34 8.15 1.55 3.01
CA THR A 34 8.00 0.10 3.21
C THR A 34 6.95 -0.39 2.21
N ILE A 35 7.26 -1.39 1.39
CA ILE A 35 6.35 -1.90 0.35
C ILE A 35 6.05 -3.38 0.63
N VAL A 36 4.77 -3.72 0.73
CA VAL A 36 4.31 -5.05 1.17
C VAL A 36 3.21 -5.57 0.22
N GLY A 37 3.28 -6.86 -0.14
CA GLY A 37 2.24 -7.53 -0.92
C GLY A 37 1.02 -7.93 -0.07
N HIS A 38 -0.20 -7.82 -0.61
CA HIS A 38 -1.46 -8.21 0.03
C HIS A 38 -1.51 -9.67 0.49
N TYR A 39 -0.79 -10.57 -0.20
CA TYR A 39 -0.84 -12.01 0.04
C TYR A 39 0.34 -12.54 0.88
N THR A 40 1.25 -11.67 1.32
CA THR A 40 2.29 -12.01 2.30
C THR A 40 1.69 -12.13 3.71
N PRO A 41 2.35 -12.82 4.67
CA PRO A 41 1.89 -12.88 6.05
C PRO A 41 1.70 -11.49 6.67
N GLU A 42 2.60 -10.56 6.39
CA GLU A 42 2.55 -9.17 6.83
C GLU A 42 1.36 -8.44 6.20
N GLY A 43 1.17 -8.61 4.89
CA GLY A 43 0.06 -7.98 4.18
C GLY A 43 -1.31 -8.46 4.67
N LYS A 44 -1.46 -9.77 4.92
CA LYS A 44 -2.69 -10.32 5.51
C LYS A 44 -3.02 -9.70 6.86
N ARG A 45 -2.02 -9.58 7.74
CA ARG A 45 -2.20 -8.93 9.05
C ARG A 45 -2.60 -7.47 8.92
N ILE A 46 -1.92 -6.70 8.06
CA ILE A 46 -2.27 -5.29 7.81
C ILE A 46 -3.72 -5.18 7.32
N ARG A 47 -4.15 -6.08 6.44
CA ARG A 47 -5.52 -6.10 5.94
C ARG A 47 -6.54 -6.37 7.04
N GLU A 48 -6.29 -7.36 7.89
CA GLU A 48 -7.20 -7.77 8.96
C GLU A 48 -7.26 -6.74 10.10
N GLU A 49 -6.16 -6.04 10.39
CA GLU A 49 -6.07 -5.10 11.52
C GLU A 49 -6.44 -3.66 11.14
N ILE A 50 -6.23 -3.24 9.88
CA ILE A 50 -6.28 -1.82 9.48
C ILE A 50 -7.28 -1.54 8.37
N LEU A 51 -7.43 -2.48 7.42
CA LEU A 51 -8.25 -2.29 6.23
C LEU A 51 -9.59 -3.02 6.38
N ASP A 52 -10.51 -2.75 5.47
CA ASP A 52 -11.80 -3.44 5.39
C ASP A 52 -11.87 -4.35 4.16
N ASP A 53 -13.06 -4.90 3.88
CA ASP A 53 -13.28 -5.88 2.82
C ASP A 53 -12.83 -5.40 1.42
N ALA A 54 -12.68 -4.09 1.21
CA ALA A 54 -12.19 -3.51 -0.05
C ALA A 54 -10.66 -3.55 -0.19
N ALA A 55 -9.93 -4.11 0.78
CA ALA A 55 -8.47 -4.06 0.84
C ALA A 55 -7.79 -4.55 -0.44
N THR A 56 -8.25 -5.65 -1.02
CA THR A 56 -7.63 -6.29 -2.20
C THR A 56 -8.04 -5.66 -3.53
N GLU A 57 -9.01 -4.76 -3.53
CA GLU A 57 -9.49 -4.15 -4.78
C GLU A 57 -8.50 -3.11 -5.31
N MET A 58 -7.65 -2.53 -4.46
CA MET A 58 -6.77 -1.42 -4.80
C MET A 58 -5.44 -1.47 -4.02
N PHE A 59 -4.49 -0.63 -4.42
CA PHE A 59 -3.30 -0.38 -3.61
C PHE A 59 -3.63 0.61 -2.49
N TRP A 60 -2.86 0.53 -1.41
CA TRP A 60 -3.03 1.40 -0.25
C TRP A 60 -1.72 2.06 0.15
N VAL A 61 -1.82 3.24 0.74
CA VAL A 61 -0.75 3.92 1.45
C VAL A 61 -1.22 4.17 2.86
N ILE A 62 -0.43 3.75 3.84
CA ILE A 62 -0.72 3.90 5.25
C ILE A 62 0.35 4.80 5.84
N ASP A 63 -0.09 5.87 6.50
CA ASP A 63 0.79 6.78 7.24
C ASP A 63 0.24 7.03 8.65
N LYS A 64 0.81 8.00 9.36
CA LYS A 64 0.39 8.33 10.74
C LYS A 64 -1.01 8.93 10.85
N ARG A 65 -1.62 9.33 9.73
CA ARG A 65 -2.91 10.02 9.65
C ARG A 65 -4.04 9.07 9.25
N GLY A 66 -3.73 8.01 8.51
CA GLY A 66 -4.74 7.07 8.05
C GLY A 66 -4.24 6.09 6.99
N ALA A 67 -5.17 5.28 6.50
CA ALA A 67 -5.01 4.45 5.32
C ALA A 67 -5.75 5.04 4.12
N TYR A 68 -5.06 5.18 2.99
CA TYR A 68 -5.56 5.79 1.77
C TYR A 68 -5.48 4.74 0.65
N GLY A 69 -6.59 4.49 -0.04
CA GLY A 69 -6.71 3.49 -1.11
C GLY A 69 -6.94 4.11 -2.48
N GLY A 70 -6.29 3.57 -3.51
CA GLY A 70 -6.46 3.97 -4.91
C GLY A 70 -6.10 5.43 -5.16
N ARG A 71 -7.00 6.21 -5.77
CA ARG A 71 -6.72 7.63 -6.10
C ARG A 71 -6.41 8.49 -4.87
N ALA A 72 -7.06 8.22 -3.74
CA ALA A 72 -6.83 8.95 -2.50
C ALA A 72 -5.39 8.76 -1.98
N ALA A 73 -4.72 7.68 -2.39
CA ALA A 73 -3.38 7.32 -1.96
C ALA A 73 -2.27 8.04 -2.75
N ILE A 74 -2.56 8.64 -3.91
CA ILE A 74 -1.54 9.27 -4.78
C ILE A 74 -0.81 10.42 -4.09
N LEU A 75 -1.56 11.35 -3.49
CA LEU A 75 -0.97 12.49 -2.79
C LEU A 75 -0.20 12.04 -1.53
N PRO A 76 -0.74 11.18 -0.66
CA PRO A 76 0.01 10.55 0.42
C PRO A 76 1.28 9.83 -0.05
N LEU A 77 1.24 9.11 -1.17
CA LEU A 77 2.39 8.39 -1.74
C LEU A 77 3.52 9.36 -2.10
N ILE A 78 3.21 10.38 -2.89
CA ILE A 78 4.19 11.39 -3.33
C ILE A 78 4.77 12.09 -2.10
N ARG A 79 3.93 12.48 -1.14
CA ARG A 79 4.37 13.09 0.11
C ARG A 79 5.31 12.16 0.88
N SER A 80 4.99 10.88 1.00
CA SER A 80 5.79 9.87 1.68
C SER A 80 7.18 9.71 1.04
N ILE A 81 7.24 9.67 -0.30
CA ILE A 81 8.50 9.57 -1.07
C ILE A 81 9.41 10.78 -0.82
N LEU A 82 8.84 11.98 -0.74
CA LEU A 82 9.60 13.24 -0.61
C LEU A 82 10.00 13.56 0.83
N THR A 83 9.23 13.13 1.83
CA THR A 83 9.38 13.60 3.23
C THR A 83 9.96 12.56 4.18
N THR A 84 9.93 11.27 3.85
CA THR A 84 10.35 10.20 4.76
C THR A 84 11.85 9.91 4.63
N LYS A 85 12.50 9.63 5.77
CA LYS A 85 13.85 9.07 5.83
C LYS A 85 13.80 7.79 6.68
N GLY A 86 13.78 6.60 6.07
CA GLY A 86 13.89 5.31 6.79
C GLY A 86 12.76 4.30 6.60
N GLY A 87 12.29 4.09 5.37
CA GLY A 87 11.46 2.92 5.05
C GLY A 87 12.30 1.64 4.91
N LEU A 88 11.63 0.50 4.68
CA LEU A 88 12.30 -0.78 4.48
C LEU A 88 12.47 -1.18 3.01
N GLY A 89 11.87 -0.43 2.08
CA GLY A 89 11.85 -0.80 0.66
C GLY A 89 10.90 -1.97 0.37
N MET A 90 10.98 -2.47 -0.86
CA MET A 90 10.26 -3.66 -1.32
C MET A 90 11.12 -4.92 -1.16
N SER A 91 10.54 -6.01 -0.65
CA SER A 91 11.19 -7.33 -0.69
C SER A 91 11.06 -7.93 -2.10
N HIS A 92 12.16 -8.43 -2.65
CA HIS A 92 12.19 -8.95 -4.02
C HIS A 92 11.48 -10.30 -4.21
N ASP A 93 11.18 -11.01 -3.13
CA ASP A 93 10.53 -12.33 -3.17
C ASP A 93 8.99 -12.27 -3.16
N ASP A 94 8.41 -11.06 -3.17
CA ASP A 94 6.97 -10.88 -3.01
C ASP A 94 6.18 -11.27 -4.28
N ALA A 95 6.81 -11.36 -5.45
CA ALA A 95 6.12 -11.62 -6.71
C ALA A 95 5.68 -13.10 -6.88
N LYS A 96 4.50 -13.46 -6.37
CA LYS A 96 3.87 -14.78 -6.60
C LYS A 96 2.93 -14.79 -7.82
N CYS A 97 3.39 -14.27 -8.95
CA CYS A 97 2.64 -14.29 -10.20
C CYS A 97 2.77 -15.69 -10.83
N SER A 98 1.72 -16.52 -10.72
CA SER A 98 1.60 -17.76 -11.50
C SER A 98 1.02 -17.47 -12.91
N ASP A 99 1.03 -18.45 -13.82
CA ASP A 99 0.61 -18.32 -15.23
C ASP A 99 -0.81 -17.74 -15.45
N ALA A 100 -1.63 -17.61 -14.40
CA ALA A 100 -2.93 -16.95 -14.40
C ALA A 100 -2.88 -15.48 -13.95
N CYS A 101 -1.74 -14.81 -14.10
CA CYS A 101 -1.55 -13.41 -13.76
C CYS A 101 -2.50 -12.54 -14.61
N SER A 102 -3.65 -12.16 -14.05
CA SER A 102 -4.65 -11.39 -14.77
C SER A 102 -4.01 -10.08 -15.26
N ILE A 103 -3.92 -9.92 -16.58
CA ILE A 103 -3.47 -8.68 -17.20
C ILE A 103 -4.62 -7.69 -17.04
N PHE A 104 -4.77 -7.15 -15.85
CA PHE A 104 -5.42 -5.86 -15.68
C PHE A 104 -6.81 -5.73 -16.34
N LEU A 105 -7.69 -6.73 -16.23
CA LEU A 105 -9.10 -6.59 -16.66
C LEU A 105 -9.87 -5.52 -15.83
N ARG A 106 -9.18 -4.78 -14.97
CA ARG A 106 -9.67 -3.70 -14.12
C ARG A 106 -8.66 -2.54 -14.07
N SER A 107 -8.10 -2.08 -15.20
CA SER A 107 -7.35 -0.81 -15.25
C SER A 107 -8.10 0.38 -14.61
N TYR A 108 -9.41 0.23 -14.44
CA TYR A 108 -10.27 1.12 -13.70
C TYR A 108 -9.93 1.21 -12.20
N SER A 109 -9.57 0.13 -11.49
CA SER A 109 -9.53 0.17 -10.02
C SER A 109 -8.50 1.15 -9.43
N LEU A 110 -7.33 1.27 -10.06
CA LEU A 110 -6.29 2.23 -9.64
C LEU A 110 -6.76 3.70 -9.68
N ILE A 111 -7.76 4.02 -10.51
CA ILE A 111 -8.21 5.39 -10.80
C ILE A 111 -9.65 5.64 -10.28
N THR A 112 -10.50 4.62 -10.29
CA THR A 112 -11.93 4.75 -9.97
C THR A 112 -12.25 4.42 -8.52
N HIS A 113 -11.48 3.53 -7.88
CA HIS A 113 -11.67 3.29 -6.46
C HIS A 113 -10.83 4.30 -5.66
N SER A 114 -11.48 4.93 -4.70
CA SER A 114 -10.90 5.96 -3.87
C SER A 114 -11.45 5.77 -2.47
N LYS A 115 -10.59 5.48 -1.51
CA LYS A 115 -10.99 5.26 -0.12
C LYS A 115 -10.02 5.91 0.84
N HIS A 116 -10.53 6.40 1.96
CA HIS A 116 -9.71 6.95 3.04
C HIS A 116 -10.31 6.51 4.37
N ILE A 117 -9.49 5.87 5.18
CA ILE A 117 -9.80 5.44 6.54
C ILE A 117 -8.93 6.30 7.46
N PRO A 118 -9.47 7.35 8.09
CA PRO A 118 -8.72 8.16 9.03
C PRO A 118 -8.43 7.34 10.29
N PHE A 119 -7.20 7.42 10.79
CA PHE A 119 -6.90 7.01 12.16
C PHE A 119 -7.17 8.24 13.00
N ASP A 120 -8.34 8.31 13.65
CA ASP A 120 -8.76 9.47 14.43
C ASP A 120 -7.58 10.04 15.26
N ALA A 121 -7.30 11.33 15.07
CA ALA A 121 -6.55 12.09 16.07
C ALA A 121 -7.32 11.97 17.41
N PRO A 122 -6.64 11.92 18.57
CA PRO A 122 -7.30 11.65 19.84
C PRO A 122 -8.52 12.56 19.99
N ARG A 123 -9.69 11.97 20.30
CA ARG A 123 -10.85 12.75 20.71
C ARG A 123 -10.36 13.68 21.81
N ARG A 124 -10.40 14.99 21.59
CA ARG A 124 -10.31 15.93 22.69
C ARG A 124 -11.47 15.59 23.62
N ASN A 125 -11.14 15.08 24.80
CA ASN A 125 -12.06 15.00 25.91
C ASN A 125 -12.68 16.39 26.09
N ILE A 126 -14.01 16.47 25.97
CA ILE A 126 -14.83 17.54 26.51
C ILE A 126 -15.58 16.93 27.68
#